data_AF-A0A3G8YMU2-F1
#
_entry.id   AF-A0A3G8YMU2-F1
#
_cell.length_a   1.000
_cell.length_b   1.000
_cell.length_c   1.000
_cell.angle_alpha   90.00
_cell.angle_beta   90.00
_cell.angle_gamma   90.00
#
_symmetry.space_group_name_H-M   'P 1'
#
loop_
_entity.id
_entity.type
_entity.pdbx_description
1 polymer ?
#
loop_
_entity_poly.entity_id
_entity_poly.type
_entity_poly.pdbx_seq_one_letter_code
_entity_poly.pdbx_strand_id
1 'polypeptide(L)'
;MQGMNRTAPLLTLLLALGAGSLTSAGAVVRLGDALPAHPWAQSRDDEDERELVVLYSHDCGDLGDLWSAVLQAGLPVHAVNAEEVASPAPKGLSVWRGPDATAFARALKVSAYPTVLLVRGGRVLNAWEGDFTAAAKL
;
A
#
# COMPACT_ATOMS: atom_id res chain seq x y z
N MET A 1 18.42 10.97 -30.27
CA MET A 1 18.03 11.70 -29.05
C MET A 1 16.51 11.73 -28.98
N GLN A 2 15.90 11.01 -28.04
CA GLN A 2 14.54 11.30 -27.57
C GLN A 2 14.35 10.60 -26.23
N GLY A 3 14.61 11.36 -25.16
CA GLY A 3 14.30 10.96 -23.80
C GLY A 3 12.78 10.98 -23.62
N MET A 4 12.20 9.82 -23.43
CA MET A 4 10.77 9.66 -23.18
C MET A 4 10.55 9.92 -21.69
N ASN A 5 10.00 11.10 -21.38
CA ASN A 5 9.64 11.51 -20.03
C ASN A 5 8.64 10.50 -19.43
N ARG A 6 9.11 9.59 -18.57
CA ARG A 6 8.31 8.61 -17.81
C ARG A 6 8.05 9.05 -16.36
N THR A 7 8.04 10.35 -16.09
CA THR A 7 7.89 10.90 -14.75
C THR A 7 6.52 11.54 -14.59
N ALA A 8 5.54 10.79 -14.08
CA ALA A 8 4.48 11.33 -13.19
C ALA A 8 3.48 10.32 -12.55
N PRO A 9 3.66 8.97 -12.50
CA PRO A 9 2.64 8.14 -11.81
C PRO A 9 2.64 8.37 -10.29
N LEU A 10 3.82 8.67 -9.71
CA LEU A 10 3.99 8.99 -8.29
C LEU A 10 3.36 10.33 -7.88
N LEU A 11 3.34 11.33 -8.78
CA LEU A 11 2.77 12.64 -8.46
C LEU A 11 1.25 12.54 -8.34
N THR A 12 0.60 11.79 -9.23
CA THR A 12 -0.83 11.50 -9.17
C THR A 12 -1.20 10.70 -7.94
N LEU A 13 -0.37 9.72 -7.56
CA LEU A 13 -0.52 8.99 -6.30
C LEU A 13 -0.42 9.97 -5.11
N LEU A 14 0.63 10.78 -5.04
CA LEU A 14 0.81 11.77 -3.97
C LEU A 14 -0.34 12.80 -3.91
N LEU A 15 -0.90 13.19 -5.05
CA LEU A 15 -2.06 14.11 -5.11
C LEU A 15 -3.36 13.43 -4.68
N ALA A 16 -3.59 12.18 -5.09
CA ALA A 16 -4.74 11.39 -4.65
C ALA A 16 -4.69 11.12 -3.13
N LEU A 17 -3.50 10.90 -2.58
CA LEU A 17 -3.32 10.75 -1.14
C LEU A 17 -3.27 12.09 -0.38
N GLY A 18 -2.95 13.21 -1.04
CA GLY A 18 -2.79 14.53 -0.41
C GLY A 18 -4.02 15.45 -0.44
N ALA A 19 -5.01 15.17 -1.30
CA ALA A 19 -6.16 16.07 -1.54
C ALA A 19 -7.43 15.71 -0.76
N GLY A 20 -7.53 14.50 -0.21
CA GLY A 20 -8.50 14.19 0.84
C GLY A 20 -7.99 14.73 2.18
N SER A 21 -8.86 15.14 3.09
CA SER A 21 -8.48 15.60 4.43
C SER A 21 -7.61 14.57 5.16
N LEU A 22 -6.30 14.66 4.95
CA LEU A 22 -5.27 13.98 5.73
C LEU A 22 -5.32 14.60 7.12
N THR A 23 -6.25 14.11 7.94
CA THR A 23 -6.02 14.12 9.38
C THR A 23 -4.66 13.46 9.54
N SER A 24 -3.73 14.13 10.23
CA SER A 24 -2.42 13.58 10.58
C SER A 24 -2.63 12.26 11.31
N ALA A 25 -2.75 11.17 10.56
CA ALA A 25 -2.85 9.83 11.09
C ALA A 25 -1.54 9.60 11.83
N GLY A 26 -1.63 9.28 13.12
CA GLY A 26 -0.47 8.96 13.94
C GLY A 26 0.11 7.64 13.46
N ALA A 27 0.82 7.65 12.34
CA ALA A 27 1.47 6.47 11.79
C ALA A 27 2.45 5.96 12.85
N VAL A 28 2.06 4.88 13.52
CA VAL A 28 2.93 4.15 14.46
C VAL A 28 3.99 3.38 13.68
N VAL A 29 3.74 3.11 12.40
CA VAL A 29 4.72 2.58 11.45
C VAL A 29 5.87 3.57 11.32
N ARG A 30 7.07 3.14 11.73
CA ARG A 30 8.26 4.00 11.68
C ARG A 30 8.90 3.92 10.31
N LEU A 31 9.15 5.09 9.73
CA LEU A 31 9.90 5.19 8.49
C LEU A 31 11.32 4.64 8.68
N GLY A 32 11.79 3.85 7.71
CA GLY A 32 13.08 3.17 7.74
C GLY A 32 13.08 1.81 8.43
N ASP A 33 12.01 1.44 9.17
CA ASP A 33 11.90 0.12 9.76
C ASP A 33 11.84 -0.96 8.67
N ALA A 34 12.43 -2.11 8.97
CA ALA A 34 12.31 -3.28 8.13
C ALA A 34 10.88 -3.83 8.22
N LEU A 35 10.34 -4.27 7.08
CA LEU A 35 9.12 -5.04 7.06
C LEU A 35 9.28 -6.32 7.88
N PRO A 36 8.25 -6.75 8.63
CA PRO A 36 8.22 -8.07 9.23
C PRO A 36 8.37 -9.18 8.18
N ALA A 37 8.64 -10.42 8.61
CA ALA A 37 8.75 -11.55 7.69
C ALA A 37 7.50 -11.72 6.81
N HIS A 38 7.71 -11.88 5.50
CA HIS A 38 6.67 -11.95 4.47
C HIS A 38 7.08 -12.92 3.34
N PRO A 39 6.11 -13.46 2.57
CA PRO A 39 6.38 -14.53 1.61
C PRO A 39 6.85 -14.05 0.23
N TRP A 40 6.68 -12.76 -0.11
CA TRP A 40 7.17 -12.24 -1.38
C TRP A 40 8.68 -12.04 -1.33
N ALA A 41 9.34 -12.35 -2.44
CA ALA A 41 10.76 -12.05 -2.58
C ALA A 41 10.91 -10.53 -2.60
N GLN A 42 11.81 -10.02 -1.75
CA GLN A 42 12.32 -8.66 -1.92
C GLN A 42 12.98 -8.62 -3.29
N SER A 43 12.70 -7.61 -4.10
CA SER A 43 13.47 -7.37 -5.33
C SER A 43 14.94 -7.28 -5.00
N ARG A 44 15.64 -8.39 -5.21
CA ARG A 44 17.01 -8.64 -4.73
C ARG A 44 18.05 -8.10 -5.70
N ASP A 45 17.63 -7.86 -6.94
CA ASP A 45 18.45 -7.41 -8.06
C ASP A 45 18.42 -5.88 -8.24
N ASP A 46 17.48 -5.18 -7.59
CA ASP A 46 17.39 -3.71 -7.59
C ASP A 46 17.05 -3.23 -6.17
N GLU A 47 18.08 -2.83 -5.39
CA GLU A 47 17.87 -2.13 -4.10
C GLU A 47 17.07 -0.82 -4.25
N ASP A 48 16.89 -0.36 -5.49
CA ASP A 48 16.09 0.79 -5.87
C ASP A 48 14.65 0.49 -6.28
N GLU A 49 14.24 -0.79 -6.35
CA GLU A 49 12.86 -1.14 -6.70
C GLU A 49 11.89 -0.82 -5.56
N ARG A 50 10.85 -0.07 -5.91
CA ARG A 50 9.81 0.40 -4.97
C ARG A 50 8.57 -0.46 -5.13
N GLU A 51 7.98 -0.83 -4.02
CA GLU A 51 6.81 -1.69 -3.96
C GLU A 51 5.72 -1.04 -3.09
N LEU A 52 4.47 -1.37 -3.35
CA LEU A 52 3.32 -0.97 -2.54
C LEU A 52 2.80 -2.18 -1.76
N VAL A 53 2.66 -2.05 -0.45
CA VAL A 53 1.99 -3.04 0.39
C VAL A 53 0.68 -2.44 0.87
N VAL A 54 -0.45 -3.04 0.49
CA VAL A 54 -1.77 -2.59 0.90
C VAL A 54 -2.32 -3.56 1.95
N LEU A 55 -2.40 -3.08 3.18
CA LEU A 55 -3.06 -3.76 4.28
C LEU A 55 -4.51 -3.36 4.35
N TYR A 56 -5.41 -4.34 4.38
CA TYR A 56 -6.83 -4.10 4.45
C TYR A 56 -7.53 -5.18 5.27
N SER A 57 -8.74 -4.88 5.74
CA SER A 57 -9.61 -5.81 6.44
C SER A 57 -10.99 -5.84 5.78
N HIS A 58 -11.86 -6.73 6.25
CA HIS A 58 -13.23 -6.85 5.75
C HIS A 58 -14.11 -5.63 6.06
N ASP A 59 -13.76 -4.86 7.10
CA ASP A 59 -14.53 -3.70 7.55
C ASP A 59 -14.23 -2.41 6.78
N CYS A 60 -13.31 -2.45 5.81
CA CYS A 60 -12.90 -1.26 5.05
C CYS A 60 -13.95 -0.74 4.05
N GLY A 61 -15.05 -1.47 3.83
CA GLY A 61 -16.07 -1.09 2.85
C GLY A 61 -15.58 -1.19 1.40
N ASP A 62 -15.96 -0.21 0.57
CA ASP A 62 -15.55 -0.17 -0.85
C ASP A 62 -14.16 0.43 -1.00
N LEU A 63 -13.25 -0.39 -1.56
CA LEU A 63 -11.85 -0.04 -1.79
C LEU A 63 -11.55 0.21 -3.29
N GLY A 64 -12.56 0.27 -4.16
CA GLY A 64 -12.39 0.35 -5.61
C GLY A 64 -11.46 1.48 -6.07
N ASP A 65 -11.65 2.68 -5.52
CA ASP A 65 -10.83 3.85 -5.86
C ASP A 65 -9.38 3.70 -5.37
N LEU A 66 -9.19 3.18 -4.16
CA LEU A 66 -7.86 2.88 -3.62
C LEU A 66 -7.13 1.89 -4.52
N TRP A 67 -7.77 0.78 -4.86
CA TRP A 67 -7.19 -0.23 -5.73
C TRP A 67 -6.85 0.33 -7.11
N SER A 68 -7.74 1.15 -7.68
CA SER A 68 -7.51 1.85 -8.94
C SER A 68 -6.26 2.74 -8.88
N ALA A 69 -6.13 3.55 -7.83
CA ALA A 69 -4.98 4.45 -7.64
C ALA A 69 -3.67 3.68 -7.44
N VAL A 70 -3.68 2.63 -6.62
CA VAL A 70 -2.51 1.78 -6.35
C VAL A 70 -2.03 1.06 -7.61
N LEU A 71 -2.96 0.49 -8.40
CA LEU A 71 -2.61 -0.19 -9.65
C LEU A 71 -2.12 0.78 -10.73
N GLN A 72 -2.66 2.00 -10.78
CA GLN A 72 -2.21 3.05 -11.71
C GLN A 72 -0.80 3.59 -11.37
N ALA A 73 -0.31 3.40 -10.16
CA ALA A 73 1.05 3.81 -9.77
C ALA A 73 2.15 3.05 -10.55
N GLY A 74 1.82 1.90 -11.13
CA GLY A 74 2.75 1.09 -11.94
C GLY A 74 3.89 0.47 -11.13
N LEU A 75 3.72 0.34 -9.81
CA LEU A 75 4.64 -0.35 -8.90
C LEU A 75 4.12 -1.77 -8.64
N PRO A 76 4.99 -2.74 -8.30
CA PRO A 76 4.56 -4.01 -7.73
C PRO A 76 3.65 -3.79 -6.50
N VAL A 77 2.54 -4.52 -6.44
CA VAL A 77 1.54 -4.38 -5.38
C VAL A 77 1.40 -5.70 -4.64
N HIS A 78 1.50 -5.66 -3.31
CA HIS A 78 1.24 -6.78 -2.42
C HIS A 78 -0.01 -6.49 -1.59
N ALA A 79 -1.08 -7.24 -1.85
CA ALA A 79 -2.31 -7.13 -1.06
C ALA A 79 -2.23 -8.07 0.16
N VAL A 80 -2.44 -7.50 1.34
CA VAL A 80 -2.39 -8.20 2.62
C VAL A 80 -3.74 -8.04 3.31
N ASN A 81 -4.46 -9.15 3.42
CA ASN A 81 -5.65 -9.18 4.28
C ASN A 81 -5.19 -9.40 5.71
N ALA A 82 -5.39 -8.38 6.55
CA ALA A 82 -4.95 -8.35 7.94
C ALA A 82 -5.77 -9.27 8.85
N GLU A 83 -6.84 -9.86 8.35
CA GLU A 83 -7.74 -10.71 9.11
C GLU A 83 -8.06 -12.01 8.34
N GLU A 84 -8.52 -13.02 9.07
CA GLU A 84 -8.89 -14.32 8.47
C GLU A 84 -10.26 -14.31 7.79
N VAL A 85 -10.87 -13.14 7.65
CA VAL A 85 -12.15 -12.97 6.95
C VAL A 85 -11.91 -12.71 5.48
N ALA A 86 -12.41 -13.60 4.61
CA ALA A 86 -12.25 -13.47 3.17
C ALA A 86 -12.87 -12.17 2.67
N SER A 87 -12.03 -11.29 2.13
CA SER A 87 -12.41 -9.98 1.60
C SER A 87 -11.93 -9.85 0.17
N PRO A 88 -12.78 -9.36 -0.76
CA PRO A 88 -12.44 -9.32 -2.17
C PRO A 88 -11.28 -8.35 -2.42
N ALA A 89 -10.31 -8.79 -3.20
CA ALA A 89 -9.30 -7.93 -3.81
C ALA A 89 -9.59 -7.81 -5.32
N PRO A 90 -8.96 -6.85 -6.02
CA PRO A 90 -9.08 -6.71 -7.45
C PRO A 90 -8.76 -8.02 -8.18
N LYS A 91 -9.48 -8.29 -9.27
CA LYS A 91 -9.22 -9.46 -10.11
C LYS A 91 -7.78 -9.42 -10.61
N GLY A 92 -7.08 -10.56 -10.48
CA GLY A 92 -5.70 -10.73 -10.92
C GLY A 92 -4.65 -10.35 -9.88
N LEU A 93 -5.04 -9.83 -8.72
CA LEU A 93 -4.11 -9.59 -7.61
C LEU A 93 -4.17 -10.76 -6.62
N SER A 94 -3.02 -11.39 -6.36
CA SER A 94 -2.89 -12.41 -5.33
C SER A 94 -2.93 -11.75 -3.95
N VAL A 95 -3.83 -12.23 -3.09
CA VAL A 95 -3.97 -11.75 -1.71
C VAL A 95 -3.24 -12.69 -0.77
N TRP A 96 -2.32 -12.14 0.02
CA TRP A 96 -1.79 -12.84 1.17
C TRP A 96 -2.77 -12.75 2.35
N ARG A 97 -3.08 -13.90 2.95
CA ARG A 97 -4.09 -14.06 4.00
C ARG A 97 -3.72 -15.21 4.94
N GLY A 98 -4.39 -15.28 6.08
CA GLY A 98 -4.21 -16.30 7.11
C GLY A 98 -3.42 -15.80 8.32
N PRO A 99 -2.99 -16.72 9.22
CA PRO A 99 -2.35 -16.36 10.48
C PRO A 99 -1.09 -15.51 10.29
N ASP A 100 -0.25 -15.85 9.31
CA ASP A 100 1.01 -15.14 9.07
C ASP A 100 0.79 -13.72 8.55
N ALA A 101 -0.22 -13.52 7.68
CA ALA A 101 -0.61 -12.19 7.19
C ALA A 101 -1.15 -11.32 8.34
N THR A 102 -1.93 -11.92 9.24
CA THR A 102 -2.44 -11.27 10.45
C THR A 102 -1.29 -10.88 11.39
N ALA A 103 -0.32 -11.78 11.60
CA ALA A 103 0.85 -11.51 12.44
C ALA A 103 1.72 -10.40 11.84
N PHE A 104 1.92 -10.39 10.52
CA PHE A 104 2.61 -9.33 9.80
C PHE A 104 1.93 -7.96 10.00
N ALA A 105 0.61 -7.88 9.80
CA ALA A 105 -0.14 -6.64 9.98
C ALA A 105 -0.06 -6.11 11.42
N ARG A 106 -0.16 -7.02 12.41
CA ARG A 106 -0.01 -6.68 13.84
C ARG A 106 1.41 -6.20 14.19
N ALA A 107 2.44 -6.80 13.60
CA ALA A 107 3.83 -6.41 13.84
C ALA A 107 4.14 -5.00 13.33
N LEU A 108 3.47 -4.56 12.25
CA LEU A 108 3.57 -3.19 11.73
C LEU A 108 2.92 -2.15 12.63
N LYS A 109 1.99 -2.56 13.50
CA LYS A 109 1.27 -1.69 14.44
C LYS A 109 0.53 -0.53 13.76
N VAL A 110 0.01 -0.74 12.56
CA VAL A 110 -0.85 0.25 11.87
C VAL A 110 -2.00 0.69 12.78
N SER A 111 -2.35 1.96 12.74
CA SER A 111 -3.41 2.54 13.57
C SER A 111 -4.80 2.41 12.94
N ALA A 112 -4.88 2.25 11.63
CA ALA A 112 -6.13 2.09 10.89
C ALA A 112 -6.01 1.15 9.67
N TYR A 113 -7.15 0.64 9.20
CA TYR A 113 -7.29 0.02 7.88
C TYR A 113 -8.26 0.85 7.02
N PRO A 114 -8.05 0.90 5.69
CA PRO A 114 -6.89 0.36 4.98
C PRO A 114 -5.61 1.16 5.28
N THR A 115 -4.45 0.54 5.04
CA THR A 115 -3.14 1.18 5.11
C THR A 115 -2.34 0.84 3.85
N VAL A 116 -1.71 1.85 3.24
CA VAL A 116 -0.78 1.68 2.13
C VAL A 116 0.62 1.99 2.62
N LEU A 117 1.57 1.10 2.37
CA LEU A 117 2.98 1.32 2.63
C LEU A 117 3.72 1.42 1.30
N LEU A 118 4.58 2.43 1.17
CA LEU A 118 5.62 2.46 0.15
C LEU A 118 6.87 1.83 0.74
N VAL A 119 7.41 0.83 0.06
CA VAL A 119 8.54 0.02 0.54
C VAL A 119 9.65 0.02 -0.50
N ARG A 120 10.91 0.00 -0.05
CA ARG A 120 12.09 -0.23 -0.91
C ARG A 120 13.09 -1.11 -0.17
N GLY A 121 13.56 -2.16 -0.81
CA GLY A 121 14.51 -3.11 -0.21
C GLY A 121 14.02 -3.65 1.15
N GLY A 122 12.72 -3.93 1.25
CA GLY A 122 12.09 -4.40 2.48
C GLY A 122 12.00 -3.37 3.62
N ARG A 123 12.21 -2.07 3.37
CA ARG A 123 12.06 -1.00 4.38
C ARG A 123 10.94 -0.04 4.04
N VAL A 124 10.23 0.44 5.06
CA VAL A 124 9.14 1.41 4.89
C VAL A 124 9.70 2.79 4.54
N LEU A 125 9.36 3.30 3.37
CA LEU A 125 9.65 4.67 2.95
C LEU A 125 8.53 5.64 3.28
N ASN A 126 7.29 5.18 3.22
CA ASN A 126 6.13 5.99 3.59
C ASN A 126 4.96 5.09 4.02
N ALA A 127 4.03 5.65 4.80
CA ALA A 127 2.82 5.01 5.24
C ALA A 127 1.64 5.99 5.15
N TRP A 128 0.53 5.51 4.63
CA TRP A 128 -0.73 6.24 4.59
C TRP A 128 -1.81 5.34 5.18
N GLU A 129 -2.54 5.84 6.17
CA GLU A 129 -3.53 5.07 6.93
C GLU A 129 -4.87 5.80 6.92
N GLY A 130 -5.98 5.07 6.84
CA GLY A 130 -7.33 5.60 7.01
C GLY A 130 -8.11 5.78 5.71
N ASP A 131 -9.02 6.76 5.68
CA ASP A 131 -10.01 6.92 4.61
C ASP A 131 -9.40 7.46 3.31
N PHE A 132 -9.27 6.58 2.32
CA PHE A 132 -8.90 6.94 0.94
C PHE A 132 -10.16 7.30 0.16
N THR A 133 -10.67 8.50 0.37
CA THR A 133 -11.72 9.05 -0.50
C THR A 133 -11.08 9.66 -1.74
N ALA A 134 -11.44 9.19 -2.94
CA ALA A 134 -11.00 9.84 -4.16
C ALA A 134 -11.50 11.29 -4.18
N ALA A 135 -10.57 12.24 -4.23
CA ALA A 135 -10.93 13.63 -4.49
C ALA A 135 -11.63 13.73 -5.86
N ALA A 136 -12.68 14.55 -5.88
CA ALA A 136 -13.67 14.69 -6.93
C ALA A 136 -13.12 14.67 -8.36
N LYS A 137 -13.86 13.95 -9.21
CA LYS A 137 -13.99 14.13 -10.66
C LYS A 137 -13.79 15.61 -11.05
N LEU A 138 -12.64 15.93 -11.67
CA LEU A 138 -12.43 17.17 -12.43
C LEU A 138 -13.07 17.04 -13.82
#